data_AF-A0A5S4FN32-F1
#
_entry.id   AF-A0A5S4FN32-F1
#
_cell.length_a   1.000
_cell.length_b   1.000
_cell.length_c   1.000
_cell.angle_alpha   90.00
_cell.angle_beta   90.00
_cell.angle_gamma   90.00
#
_symmetry.space_group_name_H-M   'P 1'
#
loop_
_entity.id
_entity.type
_entity.pdbx_description
1 polymer ?
#
loop_
_entity_poly.entity_id
_entity_poly.type
_entity_poly.pdbx_seq_one_letter_code
_entity_poly.pdbx_strand_id
1 'polypeptide(L)'
;MSTSTSAPQDPIDTALVVRLYTVDQLTVRQIAARVGRSHTAVHRALIRTGTPRRGRGSADRRISAQVCERVLASYLNGDPMADICAAQQVSAQSVRNIVADAGYELRAIGGRRQLDLEQVDELAGQGWPPAAVAMLTGFSEGHVRRQMRQLGYVRPALPEGPVLAGLLAEHGSVRAVAREVGCSARRIKGALERAGVDVPTRQGRRSHIELVDS
;
A
#
# COMPACT_ATOMS: atom_id res chain seq x y z
N MET A 1 -30.42 -25.44 31.55
CA MET A 1 -29.02 -25.41 31.09
C MET A 1 -28.56 -26.84 30.90
N SER A 2 -28.60 -27.36 29.66
CA SER A 2 -28.27 -28.76 29.37
C SER A 2 -26.77 -28.91 29.17
N THR A 3 -26.07 -29.42 30.18
CA THR A 3 -24.68 -29.88 30.04
C THR A 3 -24.69 -31.23 29.34
N SER A 4 -24.27 -31.24 28.07
CA SER A 4 -24.06 -32.46 27.30
C SER A 4 -22.81 -33.16 27.83
N THR A 5 -23.01 -34.14 28.70
CA THR A 5 -21.96 -35.06 29.16
C THR A 5 -21.56 -35.95 27.98
N SER A 6 -20.48 -35.57 27.29
CA SER A 6 -19.88 -36.37 26.21
C SER A 6 -19.35 -37.69 26.79
N ALA A 7 -19.85 -38.81 26.27
CA ALA A 7 -19.29 -40.14 26.50
C ALA A 7 -17.76 -40.17 26.21
N PRO A 8 -16.99 -41.05 26.89
CA PRO A 8 -15.58 -41.22 26.61
C PRO A 8 -15.41 -41.66 25.14
N GLN A 9 -14.83 -40.80 24.31
CA GLN A 9 -14.54 -41.14 22.93
C GLN A 9 -13.50 -42.26 22.92
N ASP A 10 -13.83 -43.37 22.24
CA ASP A 10 -12.89 -44.49 22.08
C ASP A 10 -11.51 -43.99 21.65
N PRO A 11 -10.42 -44.49 22.27
CA PRO A 11 -9.08 -44.07 21.94
C PRO A 11 -8.78 -44.39 20.47
N ILE A 12 -8.26 -43.41 19.74
CA ILE A 12 -7.83 -43.60 18.36
C ILE A 12 -6.74 -44.68 18.29
N ASP A 13 -6.87 -45.63 17.38
CA ASP A 13 -5.84 -46.65 17.14
C ASP A 13 -4.57 -46.00 16.58
N THR A 14 -3.62 -45.75 17.48
CA THR A 14 -2.36 -45.09 17.15
C THR A 14 -1.48 -45.93 16.23
N ALA A 15 -1.52 -47.27 16.33
CA ALA A 15 -0.70 -48.15 15.50
C ALA A 15 -1.16 -48.11 14.03
N LEU A 16 -2.48 -48.13 13.81
CA LEU A 16 -3.06 -47.96 12.48
C LEU A 16 -2.72 -46.58 11.89
N VAL A 17 -2.82 -45.50 12.69
CA VAL A 17 -2.49 -44.14 12.24
C VAL A 17 -1.01 -44.02 11.83
N VAL A 18 -0.08 -44.60 12.60
CA VAL A 18 1.35 -44.61 12.27
C VAL A 18 1.61 -45.39 10.99
N ARG A 19 0.99 -46.57 10.82
CA ARG A 19 1.13 -47.37 9.60
C ARG A 19 0.62 -46.63 8.36
N LEU A 20 -0.59 -46.05 8.43
CA LEU A 20 -1.17 -45.27 7.33
C LEU A 20 -0.30 -44.05 6.97
N TYR A 21 0.40 -43.46 7.94
CA TYR A 21 1.27 -42.31 7.74
C TYR A 21 2.65 -42.67 7.18
N THR A 22 3.26 -43.75 7.66
CA THR A 22 4.66 -44.11 7.34
C THR A 22 4.76 -45.08 6.16
N VAL A 23 3.91 -46.10 6.13
CA VAL A 23 3.91 -47.15 5.10
C VAL A 23 3.06 -46.71 3.92
N ASP A 24 1.79 -46.39 4.16
CA ASP A 24 0.83 -46.09 3.08
C ASP A 24 0.97 -44.66 2.54
N GLN A 25 1.90 -43.89 3.11
CA GLN A 25 2.24 -42.53 2.72
C GLN A 25 1.04 -41.57 2.61
N LEU A 26 -0.04 -41.79 3.37
CA LEU A 26 -1.22 -40.92 3.35
C LEU A 26 -0.98 -39.59 4.08
N THR A 27 -1.67 -38.54 3.65
CA THR A 27 -1.71 -37.25 4.35
C THR A 27 -2.59 -37.33 5.61
N VAL A 28 -2.34 -36.45 6.60
CA VAL A 28 -3.16 -36.39 7.84
C VAL A 28 -4.66 -36.26 7.55
N ARG A 29 -5.05 -35.54 6.48
CA ARG A 29 -6.45 -35.41 6.07
C ARG A 29 -7.04 -36.71 5.52
N GLN A 30 -6.30 -37.45 4.69
CA GLN A 30 -6.74 -38.74 4.16
C GLN A 30 -6.85 -39.78 5.28
N ILE A 31 -5.89 -39.79 6.22
CA ILE A 31 -5.94 -40.66 7.40
C ILE A 31 -7.19 -40.35 8.22
N ALA A 32 -7.44 -39.06 8.51
CA ALA A 32 -8.61 -38.59 9.25
C ALA A 32 -9.94 -39.06 8.63
N ALA A 33 -10.09 -38.91 7.31
CA ALA A 33 -11.26 -39.40 6.59
C ALA A 33 -11.41 -40.93 6.69
N ARG A 34 -10.30 -41.66 6.60
CA ARG A 34 -10.30 -43.14 6.61
C ARG A 34 -10.60 -43.74 7.99
N VAL A 35 -10.14 -43.10 9.06
CA VAL A 35 -10.35 -43.58 10.44
C VAL A 35 -11.58 -42.95 11.12
N GLY A 36 -12.33 -42.09 10.41
CA GLY A 36 -13.51 -41.41 10.93
C GLY A 36 -13.21 -40.45 12.09
N ARG A 37 -12.05 -39.79 12.10
CA ARG A 37 -11.63 -38.86 13.17
C ARG A 37 -11.23 -37.50 12.61
N SER A 38 -11.13 -36.49 13.48
CA SER A 38 -10.65 -35.17 13.09
C SER A 38 -9.16 -35.18 12.75
N HIS A 39 -8.73 -34.29 11.85
CA HIS A 39 -7.31 -34.10 11.54
C HIS A 39 -6.47 -33.75 12.78
N THR A 40 -7.06 -33.05 13.75
CA THR A 40 -6.39 -32.68 15.02
C THR A 40 -6.14 -33.91 15.89
N ALA A 41 -7.09 -34.86 15.94
CA ALA A 41 -6.93 -36.11 16.69
C ALA A 41 -5.82 -36.98 16.09
N VAL A 42 -5.81 -37.13 14.76
CA VAL A 42 -4.74 -37.83 14.03
C VAL A 42 -3.38 -37.16 14.24
N HIS A 43 -3.32 -35.82 14.18
CA HIS A 43 -2.08 -35.08 14.40
C HIS A 43 -1.54 -35.27 15.82
N ARG A 44 -2.41 -35.22 16.85
CA ARG A 44 -2.01 -35.49 18.24
C ARG A 44 -1.54 -36.93 18.44
N ALA A 45 -2.19 -37.90 17.78
CA ALA A 45 -1.78 -39.30 17.81
C ALA A 45 -0.36 -39.49 17.25
N LEU A 46 -0.05 -38.88 16.10
CA LEU A 46 1.29 -38.93 15.49
C LEU A 46 2.38 -38.26 16.35
N ILE A 47 2.06 -37.16 17.03
CA ILE A 47 2.98 -36.51 17.97
C ILE A 47 3.25 -37.41 19.17
N ARG A 48 2.21 -38.02 19.74
CA ARG A 48 2.33 -38.87 20.93
C ARG A 48 3.21 -40.10 20.67
N THR A 49 3.18 -40.64 19.46
CA THR A 49 4.02 -41.77 19.05
C THR A 49 5.42 -41.36 18.59
N GLY A 50 5.75 -40.06 18.62
CA GLY A 50 7.06 -39.56 18.18
C GLY A 50 7.32 -39.74 16.68
N THR A 51 6.27 -39.87 15.87
CA THR A 51 6.43 -40.14 14.44
C THR A 51 7.11 -38.96 13.75
N PRO A 52 8.25 -39.16 13.06
CA PRO A 52 8.93 -38.10 12.31
C PRO A 52 7.96 -37.44 11.33
N ARG A 53 7.81 -36.13 11.45
CA ARG A 53 6.90 -35.38 10.58
C ARG A 53 7.54 -35.26 9.20
N ARG A 54 6.79 -35.59 8.15
CA ARG A 54 7.16 -35.20 6.79
C ARG A 54 7.40 -33.69 6.77
N GLY A 55 8.54 -33.31 6.20
CA GLY A 55 8.87 -31.90 5.96
C GLY A 55 7.69 -31.20 5.31
N ARG A 56 7.39 -29.97 5.74
CA ARG A 56 6.36 -29.15 5.11
C ARG A 56 6.67 -29.08 3.61
N GLY A 57 5.74 -29.61 2.81
CA GLY A 57 5.75 -29.73 1.34
C GLY A 57 6.95 -29.16 0.60
N SER A 58 7.76 -30.04 0.00
CA SER A 58 8.79 -29.63 -0.96
C SER A 58 9.21 -30.83 -1.82
N ALA A 59 8.43 -31.12 -2.85
CA ALA A 59 8.99 -31.80 -4.02
C ALA A 59 8.63 -31.01 -5.29
N ASP A 60 7.41 -30.49 -5.37
CA ASP A 60 6.83 -30.05 -6.65
C ASP A 60 6.72 -28.52 -6.85
N ARG A 61 7.23 -27.72 -5.91
CA ARG A 61 7.27 -26.25 -6.05
C ARG A 61 8.69 -25.70 -5.88
N ARG A 62 9.69 -26.43 -6.37
CA ARG A 62 11.03 -25.87 -6.47
C ARG A 62 11.00 -24.77 -7.51
N ILE A 63 11.18 -23.54 -7.05
CA ILE A 63 11.49 -22.39 -7.91
C ILE A 63 12.71 -22.79 -8.75
N SER A 64 12.65 -22.60 -10.07
CA SER A 64 13.74 -23.01 -10.95
C SER A 64 15.00 -22.22 -10.64
N ALA A 65 16.18 -22.82 -10.87
CA ALA A 65 17.46 -22.16 -10.65
C ALA A 65 17.54 -20.82 -11.40
N GLN A 66 16.98 -20.75 -12.62
CA GLN A 66 16.94 -19.54 -13.42
C GLN A 66 16.08 -18.43 -12.78
N VAL A 67 14.96 -18.78 -12.13
CA VAL A 67 14.16 -17.78 -11.40
C VAL A 67 14.94 -17.28 -10.18
N CYS A 68 15.64 -18.15 -9.46
CA CYS A 68 16.48 -17.74 -8.34
C CYS A 68 17.57 -16.75 -8.77
N GLU A 69 18.25 -17.03 -9.88
CA GLU A 69 19.28 -16.17 -10.45
C GLU A 69 18.72 -14.78 -10.83
N ARG A 70 17.58 -14.74 -11.53
CA ARG A 70 16.92 -13.47 -11.89
C ARG A 70 16.47 -12.67 -10.66
N VAL A 71 15.94 -13.36 -9.65
CA VAL A 71 15.55 -12.72 -8.38
C VAL A 71 16.76 -12.10 -7.69
N LEU A 72 17.89 -12.82 -7.61
CA LEU A 72 19.12 -12.32 -7.00
C LEU A 72 19.70 -11.14 -7.78
N ALA A 73 19.75 -11.21 -9.12
CA ALA A 73 20.24 -10.12 -9.95
C ALA A 73 19.44 -8.82 -9.72
N SER A 74 18.11 -8.88 -9.81
CA SER A 74 17.24 -7.73 -9.51
C SER A 74 17.41 -7.23 -8.08
N TYR A 75 17.54 -8.14 -7.11
CA TYR A 75 17.78 -7.78 -5.72
C TYR A 75 19.11 -7.06 -5.51
N LEU A 76 20.18 -7.44 -6.21
CA LEU A 76 21.47 -6.75 -6.10
C LEU A 76 21.45 -5.40 -6.83
N ASN A 77 20.66 -5.27 -7.89
CA ASN A 77 20.53 -4.05 -8.68
C ASN A 77 19.75 -2.91 -8.00
N GLY A 78 19.13 -3.14 -6.83
CA GLY A 78 18.36 -2.08 -6.18
C GLY A 78 16.85 -2.25 -6.29
N ASP A 79 16.35 -3.17 -7.12
CA ASP A 79 14.93 -3.21 -7.48
C ASP A 79 14.00 -3.34 -6.26
N PRO A 80 12.85 -2.65 -6.24
CA PRO A 80 11.86 -2.81 -5.18
C PRO A 80 11.36 -4.25 -5.10
N MET A 81 11.22 -4.78 -3.88
CA MET A 81 10.75 -6.16 -3.65
C MET A 81 9.42 -6.47 -4.36
N ALA A 82 8.52 -5.48 -4.42
CA ALA A 82 7.24 -5.60 -5.12
C ALA A 82 7.42 -5.85 -6.63
N ASP A 83 8.35 -5.13 -7.26
CA ASP A 83 8.64 -5.25 -8.68
C ASP A 83 9.29 -6.60 -8.99
N ILE A 84 10.19 -7.07 -8.12
CA ILE A 84 10.80 -8.41 -8.21
C ILE A 84 9.72 -9.50 -8.14
N CYS A 85 8.78 -9.39 -7.20
CA CYS A 85 7.70 -10.34 -7.03
C CYS A 85 6.79 -10.39 -8.27
N ALA A 86 6.42 -9.22 -8.81
CA ALA A 86 5.58 -9.11 -9.99
C ALA A 86 6.28 -9.67 -11.24
N ALA A 87 7.54 -9.29 -11.48
CA ALA A 87 8.30 -9.70 -12.65
C ALA A 87 8.57 -11.22 -12.69
N GLN A 88 8.84 -11.83 -11.53
CA GLN A 88 9.23 -13.24 -11.45
C GLN A 88 8.08 -14.17 -11.00
N GLN A 89 6.87 -13.62 -10.76
CA GLN A 89 5.69 -14.34 -10.27
C GLN A 89 5.96 -15.16 -8.99
N VAL A 90 6.77 -14.61 -8.09
CA VAL A 90 7.12 -15.23 -6.80
C VAL A 90 6.55 -14.45 -5.63
N SER A 91 6.31 -15.13 -4.51
CA SER A 91 5.89 -14.46 -3.29
C SER A 91 7.05 -13.67 -2.66
N ALA A 92 6.74 -12.62 -1.90
CA ALA A 92 7.75 -11.87 -1.15
C ALA A 92 8.54 -12.76 -0.17
N GLN A 93 7.89 -13.78 0.40
CA GLN A 93 8.59 -14.73 1.26
C GLN A 93 9.57 -15.61 0.49
N SER A 94 9.21 -16.01 -0.74
CA SER A 94 10.10 -16.76 -1.63
C SER A 94 11.34 -15.94 -1.97
N VAL A 95 11.18 -14.64 -2.29
CA VAL A 95 12.33 -13.76 -2.56
C VAL A 95 13.23 -13.67 -1.33
N ARG A 96 12.68 -13.46 -0.12
CA ARG A 96 13.48 -13.42 1.11
C ARG A 96 14.25 -14.71 1.33
N ASN A 97 13.61 -15.86 1.13
CA ASN A 97 14.27 -17.16 1.29
C ASN A 97 15.40 -17.30 0.26
N ILE A 98 15.17 -16.99 -1.02
CA ILE A 98 16.21 -17.04 -2.06
C ILE A 98 17.41 -16.17 -1.71
N VAL A 99 17.17 -14.94 -1.26
CA VAL A 99 18.24 -13.99 -0.88
C VAL A 99 19.01 -14.48 0.35
N ALA A 100 18.30 -14.97 1.37
CA ALA A 100 18.91 -15.50 2.59
C ALA A 100 19.69 -16.80 2.33
N ASP A 101 19.16 -17.71 1.52
CA ASP A 101 19.81 -18.96 1.14
C ASP A 101 21.08 -18.71 0.32
N ALA A 102 21.14 -17.59 -0.41
CA ALA A 102 22.33 -17.12 -1.11
C ALA A 102 23.33 -16.35 -0.21
N GLY A 103 23.04 -16.19 1.08
CA GLY A 103 23.93 -15.57 2.07
C GLY A 103 23.90 -14.04 2.11
N TYR A 104 22.95 -13.39 1.44
CA TYR A 104 22.82 -11.93 1.48
C TYR A 104 21.93 -11.48 2.65
N GLU A 105 22.31 -10.37 3.28
CA GLU A 105 21.47 -9.75 4.30
C GLU A 105 20.18 -9.19 3.70
N LEU A 106 19.06 -9.44 4.39
CA LEU A 106 17.77 -8.90 3.97
C LEU A 106 17.74 -7.39 4.24
N ARG A 107 17.52 -6.61 3.17
CA ARG A 107 17.06 -5.22 3.23
C ARG A 107 16.00 -5.05 4.31
N ALA A 108 16.19 -4.04 5.15
CA ALA A 108 15.24 -3.69 6.20
C ALA A 108 13.82 -3.58 5.62
N ILE A 109 12.88 -4.23 6.29
CA ILE A 109 11.47 -4.18 5.92
C ILE A 109 11.04 -2.71 5.93
N GLY A 110 10.64 -2.20 4.76
CA GLY A 110 10.18 -0.83 4.64
C GLY A 110 11.28 0.19 4.30
N GLY A 111 12.35 -0.22 3.61
CA GLY A 111 13.15 0.71 2.80
C GLY A 111 12.25 1.42 1.79
N ARG A 112 11.59 2.50 2.24
CA ARG A 112 10.79 3.37 1.38
C ARG A 112 11.74 3.84 0.29
N ARG A 113 11.29 3.77 -0.97
CA ARG A 113 11.96 4.45 -2.07
C ARG A 113 12.30 5.86 -1.57
N GLN A 114 13.57 6.24 -1.60
CA GLN A 114 13.95 7.59 -1.18
C GLN A 114 13.56 8.54 -2.30
N LEU A 115 12.94 9.66 -1.94
CA LEU A 115 12.67 10.71 -2.90
C LEU A 115 14.00 11.41 -3.15
N ASP A 116 14.42 11.45 -4.41
CA ASP A 116 15.60 12.18 -4.83
C ASP A 116 15.34 13.68 -4.60
N LEU A 117 16.05 14.27 -3.64
CA LEU A 117 15.87 15.66 -3.26
C LEU A 117 16.43 16.62 -4.30
N GLU A 118 17.47 16.22 -5.04
CA GLU A 118 18.06 17.01 -6.11
C GLU A 118 17.05 17.14 -7.26
N GLN A 119 16.43 16.02 -7.65
CA GLN A 119 15.35 16.02 -8.64
C GLN A 119 14.15 16.88 -8.20
N VAL A 120 13.78 16.84 -6.91
CA VAL A 120 12.68 17.68 -6.39
C VAL A 120 13.06 19.15 -6.43
N ASP A 121 14.29 19.50 -6.06
CA ASP A 121 14.79 20.87 -6.09
C ASP A 121 14.80 21.42 -7.52
N GLU A 122 15.31 20.65 -8.48
CA GLU A 122 15.33 21.03 -9.90
C GLU A 122 13.91 21.31 -10.43
N LEU A 123 12.98 20.39 -10.21
CA LEU A 123 11.59 20.56 -10.64
C LEU A 123 10.90 21.73 -9.92
N ALA A 124 11.18 21.91 -8.63
CA ALA A 124 10.63 23.02 -7.86
C ALA A 124 11.19 24.38 -8.34
N GLY A 125 12.49 24.46 -8.65
CA GLY A 125 13.16 25.64 -9.19
C GLY A 125 12.64 26.04 -10.58
N GLN A 126 12.18 25.07 -11.37
CA GLN A 126 11.46 25.31 -12.63
C GLN A 126 10.00 25.78 -12.43
N GLY A 127 9.52 25.89 -11.18
CA GLY A 127 8.18 26.37 -10.86
C GLY A 127 7.08 25.30 -10.94
N TRP A 128 7.43 24.01 -11.00
CA TRP A 128 6.43 22.95 -11.03
C TRP A 128 5.62 22.87 -9.72
N PRO A 129 4.29 22.74 -9.77
CA PRO A 129 3.50 22.58 -8.57
C PRO A 129 3.75 21.20 -7.92
N PRO A 130 3.61 21.06 -6.59
CA PRO A 130 3.91 19.82 -5.87
C PRO A 130 3.16 18.58 -6.41
N ALA A 131 1.96 18.76 -6.96
CA ALA A 131 1.18 17.69 -7.55
C ALA A 131 1.80 17.15 -8.85
N ALA A 132 2.40 18.02 -9.67
CA ALA A 132 3.11 17.59 -10.89
C ALA A 132 4.41 16.88 -10.54
N VAL A 133 5.18 17.42 -9.59
CA VAL A 133 6.40 16.78 -9.06
C VAL A 133 6.10 15.38 -8.51
N ALA A 134 4.97 15.23 -7.80
CA ALA A 134 4.51 13.92 -7.32
C ALA A 134 4.23 12.92 -8.45
N MET A 135 3.56 13.35 -9.52
CA MET A 135 3.33 12.49 -10.69
C MET A 135 4.64 12.07 -11.37
N LEU A 136 5.60 12.99 -11.54
CA LEU A 136 6.88 12.72 -12.20
C LEU A 136 7.79 11.79 -11.38
N THR A 137 7.80 11.96 -10.05
CA THR A 137 8.69 11.20 -9.15
C THR A 137 8.07 9.87 -8.69
N GLY A 138 6.75 9.69 -8.85
CA GLY A 138 6.01 8.52 -8.38
C GLY A 138 5.78 8.50 -6.87
N PHE A 139 5.88 9.66 -6.20
CA PHE A 139 5.65 9.81 -4.77
C PHE A 139 4.31 10.45 -4.46
N SER A 140 3.85 10.35 -3.21
CA SER A 140 2.63 11.05 -2.79
C SER A 140 2.86 12.56 -2.71
N GLU A 141 1.86 13.34 -3.11
CA GLU A 141 1.93 14.81 -3.06
C GLU A 141 2.24 15.34 -1.65
N GLY A 142 1.71 14.70 -0.61
CA GLY A 142 1.99 15.07 0.77
C GLY A 142 3.45 14.85 1.18
N HIS A 143 4.11 13.83 0.62
CA HIS A 143 5.55 13.61 0.82
C HIS A 143 6.35 14.70 0.11
N VAL A 144 6.07 14.94 -1.18
CA VAL A 144 6.73 15.98 -1.98
C VAL A 144 6.60 17.35 -1.33
N ARG A 145 5.40 17.75 -0.89
CA ARG A 145 5.18 19.04 -0.19
C ARG A 145 5.99 19.18 1.10
N ARG A 146 6.27 18.08 1.79
CA ARG A 146 7.11 18.12 2.99
C ARG A 146 8.56 18.40 2.62
N GLN A 147 9.05 17.73 1.58
CA GLN A 147 10.42 17.87 1.10
C GLN A 147 10.66 19.25 0.48
N MET A 148 9.75 19.72 -0.39
CA MET A 148 9.78 21.09 -0.91
C MET A 148 9.84 22.14 0.21
N ARG A 149 9.09 21.96 1.31
CA ARG A 149 9.16 22.88 2.46
C ARG A 149 10.52 22.82 3.19
N GLN A 150 11.14 21.65 3.28
CA GLN A 150 12.48 21.50 3.87
C GLN A 150 13.54 22.17 2.99
N LEU A 151 13.36 22.15 1.68
CA LEU A 151 14.19 22.86 0.69
C LEU A 151 13.89 24.37 0.63
N GLY A 152 12.98 24.89 1.45
CA GLY A 152 12.67 26.33 1.48
C GLY A 152 11.65 26.80 0.43
N TYR A 153 11.06 25.91 -0.35
CA TYR A 153 9.91 26.23 -1.20
C TYR A 153 8.67 26.41 -0.33
N VAL A 154 8.53 27.63 0.19
CA VAL A 154 7.36 28.05 0.94
C VAL A 154 6.27 28.42 -0.05
N ARG A 155 5.02 28.08 0.29
CA ARG A 155 3.87 28.59 -0.46
C ARG A 155 3.94 30.12 -0.47
N PRO A 156 3.70 30.78 -1.62
CA PRO A 156 3.60 32.23 -1.68
C PRO A 156 2.65 32.72 -0.58
N ALA A 157 3.09 33.74 0.16
CA ALA A 157 2.23 34.43 1.11
C ALA A 157 1.06 35.03 0.32
N LEU A 158 -0.13 34.97 0.89
CA LEU A 158 -1.27 35.66 0.29
C LEU A 158 -1.13 37.15 0.61
N PRO A 159 -1.47 38.05 -0.33
CA PRO A 159 -1.69 39.44 -0.01
C PRO A 159 -2.74 39.58 1.11
N GLU A 160 -2.65 40.67 1.86
CA GLU A 160 -3.61 40.95 2.93
C GLU A 160 -5.04 41.12 2.40
N GLY A 161 -6.02 40.94 3.28
CA GLY A 161 -7.45 41.04 2.95
C GLY A 161 -7.84 42.28 2.13
N PRO A 162 -7.42 43.50 2.53
CA PRO A 162 -7.72 44.72 1.78
C PRO A 162 -7.14 44.73 0.36
N VAL A 163 -5.92 44.21 0.19
CA VAL A 163 -5.27 44.11 -1.13
C VAL A 163 -6.01 43.12 -2.02
N LEU A 164 -6.39 41.96 -1.47
CA LEU A 164 -7.20 40.97 -2.21
C LEU A 164 -8.57 41.51 -2.60
N ALA A 165 -9.21 42.34 -1.75
CA ALA A 165 -10.47 42.99 -2.06
C ALA A 165 -10.34 43.97 -3.22
N GLY A 166 -9.27 44.78 -3.23
CA GLY A 166 -8.94 45.68 -4.34
C GLY A 166 -8.75 44.92 -5.66
N LEU A 167 -7.94 43.85 -5.65
CA LEU A 167 -7.75 42.99 -6.81
C LEU A 167 -9.06 42.34 -7.29
N LEU A 168 -9.96 41.97 -6.37
CA LEU A 168 -11.26 41.42 -6.74
C LEU A 168 -12.15 42.46 -7.42
N ALA A 169 -12.15 43.70 -6.92
CA ALA A 169 -12.90 44.81 -7.53
C ALA A 169 -12.36 45.12 -8.93
N GLU A 170 -11.04 45.09 -9.12
CA GLU A 170 -10.37 45.35 -10.40
C GLU A 170 -10.63 44.23 -11.41
N HIS A 171 -10.38 42.98 -11.05
CA HIS A 171 -10.46 41.85 -11.99
C HIS A 171 -11.86 41.23 -12.11
N GLY A 172 -12.80 41.61 -11.24
CA GLY A 172 -14.20 41.17 -11.24
C GLY A 172 -14.44 39.69 -10.93
N SER A 173 -13.41 38.88 -10.68
CA SER A 173 -13.59 37.46 -10.32
C SER A 173 -12.42 36.87 -9.53
N VAL A 174 -12.75 35.98 -8.58
CA VAL A 174 -11.76 35.23 -7.78
C VAL A 174 -10.78 34.43 -8.64
N ARG A 175 -11.23 33.90 -9.78
CA ARG A 175 -10.34 33.14 -10.68
C ARG A 175 -9.30 34.02 -11.36
N ALA A 176 -9.67 35.25 -11.71
CA ALA A 176 -8.73 36.20 -12.29
C ALA A 176 -7.69 36.64 -11.24
N VAL A 177 -8.14 37.00 -10.03
CA VAL A 177 -7.24 37.29 -8.88
C VAL A 177 -6.31 36.12 -8.57
N ALA A 178 -6.83 34.89 -8.61
CA ALA A 178 -6.04 33.69 -8.36
C ALA A 178 -4.92 33.49 -9.39
N ARG A 179 -5.18 33.81 -10.66
CA ARG A 179 -4.18 33.76 -11.72
C ARG A 179 -3.10 34.82 -11.51
N GLU A 180 -3.51 36.05 -11.18
CA GLU A 180 -2.60 37.17 -10.89
C GLU A 180 -1.67 36.86 -9.71
N VAL A 181 -2.23 36.37 -8.60
CA VAL A 181 -1.50 36.09 -7.36
C VAL A 181 -0.74 34.75 -7.41
N GLY A 182 -0.89 33.95 -8.48
CA GLY A 182 -0.27 32.62 -8.59
C GLY A 182 -0.77 31.63 -7.53
N CYS A 183 -2.04 31.73 -7.14
CA CYS A 183 -2.65 30.90 -6.09
C CYS A 183 -3.90 30.17 -6.60
N SER A 184 -4.41 29.20 -5.83
CA SER A 184 -5.68 28.56 -6.20
C SER A 184 -6.87 29.45 -5.86
N ALA A 185 -7.91 29.42 -6.71
CA ALA A 185 -9.14 30.19 -6.48
C ALA A 185 -9.81 29.86 -5.13
N ARG A 186 -9.71 28.60 -4.66
CA ARG A 186 -10.20 28.20 -3.33
C ARG A 186 -9.43 28.90 -2.20
N ARG A 187 -8.10 29.06 -2.35
CA ARG A 187 -7.25 29.73 -1.36
C ARG A 187 -7.54 31.23 -1.32
N ILE A 188 -7.72 31.87 -2.48
CA ILE A 188 -8.14 33.28 -2.57
C ILE A 188 -9.53 33.47 -1.94
N LYS A 189 -10.51 32.64 -2.30
CA LYS A 189 -11.86 32.68 -1.72
C LYS A 189 -11.82 32.59 -0.19
N GLY A 190 -11.13 31.60 0.37
CA GLY A 190 -11.04 31.45 1.83
C GLY A 190 -10.24 32.57 2.52
N ALA A 191 -9.36 33.29 1.80
CA ALA A 191 -8.69 34.46 2.35
C ALA A 191 -9.61 35.70 2.36
N LEU A 192 -10.37 35.91 1.28
CA LEU A 192 -11.40 36.95 1.20
C LEU A 192 -12.49 36.75 2.26
N GLU A 193 -12.98 35.52 2.44
CA GLU A 193 -13.98 35.18 3.47
C GLU A 193 -13.47 35.49 4.89
N ARG A 194 -12.20 35.16 5.19
CA ARG A 194 -11.58 35.50 6.49
C ARG A 194 -11.35 36.99 6.69
N ALA A 195 -11.23 37.75 5.61
CA ALA A 195 -11.16 39.20 5.62
C ALA A 195 -12.53 39.87 5.67
N GLY A 196 -13.64 39.10 5.70
CA GLY A 196 -15.00 39.63 5.71
C GLY A 196 -15.46 40.17 4.35
N VAL A 197 -14.77 39.84 3.26
CA VAL A 197 -15.16 40.24 1.91
C VAL A 197 -16.17 39.24 1.36
N ASP A 198 -17.37 39.71 1.03
CA ASP A 198 -18.39 38.87 0.42
C ASP A 198 -17.99 38.51 -1.01
N VAL A 199 -17.97 37.21 -1.30
CA VAL A 199 -17.55 36.67 -2.59
C VAL A 199 -18.80 36.16 -3.31
N PRO A 200 -19.27 36.84 -4.37
CA PRO A 200 -20.49 36.44 -5.06
C PRO A 200 -20.35 35.02 -5.61
N THR A 201 -21.08 34.07 -5.02
CA THR A 201 -21.12 32.71 -5.52
C THR A 201 -21.98 32.65 -6.77
N ARG A 202 -21.50 31.94 -7.80
CA ARG A 202 -22.16 31.82 -9.11
C ARG A 202 -23.58 31.22 -9.03
N GLN A 203 -23.96 30.66 -7.87
CA GLN A 203 -25.28 30.07 -7.61
C GLN A 203 -26.43 31.08 -7.60
N GLY A 204 -26.18 32.38 -7.40
CA GLY A 204 -27.24 33.41 -7.35
C GLY A 204 -27.67 34.01 -8.70
N ARG A 205 -26.98 33.73 -9.81
CA ARG A 205 -27.24 34.39 -11.12
C ARG A 205 -28.21 33.64 -12.04
N ARG A 206 -28.85 32.55 -11.59
CA ARG A 206 -29.81 31.78 -12.41
C ARG A 206 -31.28 32.14 -12.17
N SER A 207 -31.59 33.05 -11.24
CA SER A 207 -32.98 33.31 -10.82
C SER A 207 -33.64 34.52 -11.49
N HIS A 208 -32.98 35.22 -12.42
CA HIS A 208 -33.52 36.44 -13.03
C HIS A 208 -33.26 36.47 -14.55
N ILE A 209 -33.76 35.45 -15.25
CA ILE A 209 -34.17 35.63 -16.64
C ILE A 209 -35.69 35.71 -16.56
N GLU A 210 -36.21 36.91 -16.31
CA GLU A 210 -37.62 37.18 -16.56
C GLU A 210 -37.84 37.06 -18.06
N LEU A 211 -38.64 36.06 -18.43
CA LEU A 211 -39.28 35.97 -19.73
C LEU A 211 -40.07 37.26 -19.94
N VAL A 212 -39.57 38.13 -20.80
CA VAL A 212 -40.36 39.22 -21.37
C VAL A 212 -41.24 38.55 -22.43
N ASP A 213 -42.38 38.01 -22.00
CA ASP A 213 -43.44 37.56 -22.90
C ASP A 213 -43.98 38.78 -23.66
N SER A 214 -43.97 38.69 -24.99
CA SER A 214 -44.55 39.63 -25.95
C SER A 214 -45.99 39.27 -26.28
#